data_AF-A0A382JUA6-F1
#
_entry.id   AF-A0A382JUA6-F1
#
_cell.length_a   1.000
_cell.length_b   1.000
_cell.length_c   1.000
_cell.angle_alpha   90.00
_cell.angle_beta   90.00
_cell.angle_gamma   90.00
#
_symmetry.space_group_name_H-M   'P 1'
#
loop_
_entity.id
_entity.type
_entity.pdbx_description
1 polymer ?
#
loop_
_entity_poly.entity_id
_entity_poly.type
_entity_poly.pdbx_seq_one_letter_code
_entity_poly.pdbx_strand_id
1 'polypeptide(L)'
;MPISRKINNKLKSSSWIRKMFEEGLQMKKEHGPDNVFDLSLGNPVIEPPKEVLQEIKSAANDTMKGLHRYMPNAGLHDVREEIARSLAIETNCTRLAADHIVMVCGAAGGLNITLKTL
;
A
#
# COMPACT_ATOMS: atom_id res chain seq x y z
N MET A 1 -22.75 19.13 10.84
CA MET A 1 -22.53 17.79 11.44
C MET A 1 -21.40 17.91 12.45
N PRO A 2 -21.55 17.40 13.69
CA PRO A 2 -20.46 17.43 14.65
C PRO A 2 -19.37 16.43 14.22
N ILE A 3 -18.19 16.95 13.88
CA ILE A 3 -16.97 16.16 13.68
C ILE A 3 -15.88 16.69 14.62
N SER A 4 -14.92 15.83 14.99
CA SER A 4 -13.83 16.27 15.86
C SER A 4 -13.00 17.38 15.20
N ARG A 5 -12.48 18.33 15.99
CA ARG A 5 -11.66 19.43 15.48
C ARG A 5 -10.46 18.93 14.67
N LYS A 6 -9.85 17.82 15.11
CA LYS A 6 -8.73 17.17 14.43
C LYS A 6 -9.08 16.75 13.00
N ILE A 7 -10.24 16.11 12.80
CA ILE A 7 -10.69 15.70 11.47
C ILE A 7 -11.08 16.92 10.63
N ASN A 8 -11.79 17.88 11.21
CA ASN A 8 -12.16 19.11 10.51
C ASN A 8 -10.94 19.86 9.94
N ASN A 9 -9.84 19.94 10.71
CA ASN A 9 -8.63 20.59 10.26
C ASN A 9 -7.95 19.83 9.10
N LYS A 10 -7.89 18.49 9.16
CA LYS A 10 -7.33 17.66 8.08
C LYS A 10 -8.13 17.74 6.79
N LEU A 11 -9.45 17.87 6.87
CA LEU A 11 -10.31 18.01 5.68
C LEU A 11 -10.09 19.34 4.95
N LYS A 12 -9.74 20.41 5.68
CA LYS A 12 -9.45 21.73 5.10
C LYS A 12 -8.12 21.79 4.35
N SER A 13 -7.16 20.91 4.68
CA SER A 13 -5.86 20.85 4.02
C SER A 13 -5.90 19.92 2.80
N SER A 14 -6.63 20.31 1.76
CA SER A 14 -6.67 19.55 0.49
C SER A 14 -5.28 19.45 -0.13
N SER A 15 -4.96 18.29 -0.72
CA SER A 15 -3.68 18.08 -1.42
C SER A 15 -3.62 18.90 -2.71
N TRP A 16 -2.65 19.81 -2.80
CA TRP A 16 -2.35 20.57 -4.02
C TRP A 16 -1.99 19.65 -5.18
N ILE A 17 -1.31 18.52 -4.92
CA ILE A 17 -0.97 17.50 -5.93
C ILE A 17 -2.24 16.91 -6.54
N ARG A 18 -3.24 16.58 -5.71
CA ARG A 18 -4.51 16.04 -6.19
C ARG A 18 -5.28 17.04 -7.04
N LYS A 19 -5.26 18.32 -6.64
CA LYS A 19 -5.86 19.40 -7.45
C LYS A 19 -5.17 19.52 -8.81
N MET A 20 -3.84 19.46 -8.86
CA MET A 20 -3.09 19.51 -10.13
C MET A 20 -3.39 18.31 -11.04
N PHE A 21 -3.56 17.12 -10.47
CA PHE A 21 -3.97 15.93 -11.23
C PHE A 21 -5.36 16.10 -11.84
N GLU A 22 -6.33 16.61 -11.08
CA GLU A 22 -7.69 16.87 -11.57
C GLU A 22 -7.70 17.92 -12.70
N GLU A 23 -6.87 18.97 -12.57
CA GLU A 23 -6.65 19.95 -13.65
C GLU A 23 -6.03 19.30 -14.89
N GLY A 24 -5.03 18.43 -14.71
CA GLY A 24 -4.40 17.68 -15.81
C GLY A 24 -5.40 16.78 -16.55
N LEU A 25 -6.34 16.16 -15.85
CA LEU A 25 -7.43 15.40 -16.48
C LEU A 25 -8.36 16.30 -17.31
N GLN A 26 -8.66 17.51 -16.84
CA GLN A 26 -9.47 18.47 -17.58
C GLN A 26 -8.74 18.96 -18.84
N MET A 27 -7.48 19.36 -18.71
CA MET A 27 -6.64 19.77 -19.84
C MET A 27 -6.50 18.66 -20.89
N LYS A 28 -6.38 17.38 -20.49
CA LYS A 28 -6.32 16.24 -21.43
C LYS A 28 -7.60 16.10 -22.25
N LYS A 29 -8.77 16.45 -21.70
CA LYS A 29 -10.04 16.45 -22.45
C LYS A 29 -10.12 17.60 -23.45
N GLU A 30 -9.57 18.77 -23.11
CA GLU A 30 -9.63 19.98 -23.94
C GLU A 30 -8.56 20.00 -25.03
N HIS A 31 -7.35 19.53 -24.72
CA HIS A 31 -6.19 19.64 -25.60
C HIS A 31 -5.73 18.28 -26.16
N GLY A 32 -6.32 17.17 -25.72
CA GLY A 32 -5.90 15.82 -26.07
C GLY A 32 -4.80 15.27 -25.14
N PRO A 33 -4.73 13.94 -24.93
CA PRO A 33 -3.83 13.32 -23.97
C PRO A 33 -2.35 13.52 -24.31
N ASP A 34 -2.00 13.62 -25.59
CA ASP A 34 -0.61 13.76 -26.06
C ASP A 34 -0.04 15.17 -25.86
N ASN A 35 -0.89 16.16 -25.59
CA ASN A 35 -0.50 17.57 -25.43
C ASN A 35 -0.40 18.00 -23.96
N VAL A 36 -0.58 17.08 -23.01
CA VAL A 36 -0.58 17.38 -21.57
C VAL A 36 0.38 16.47 -20.82
N PHE A 37 1.52 17.04 -20.42
CA PHE A 37 2.56 16.38 -19.65
C PHE A 37 2.26 16.46 -18.15
N ASP A 38 1.41 15.56 -17.67
CA ASP A 38 1.04 15.47 -16.26
C ASP A 38 2.12 14.77 -15.43
N LEU A 39 2.87 15.56 -14.66
CA LEU A 39 3.93 15.10 -13.75
C LEU A 39 3.52 15.25 -12.26
N SER A 40 2.22 15.28 -11.97
CA SER A 40 1.71 15.59 -10.63
C SER A 40 1.71 14.38 -9.68
N LEU A 41 1.00 13.30 -10.04
CA LEU A 41 0.85 12.12 -9.18
C LEU A 41 1.99 11.11 -9.37
N GLY A 42 2.57 10.67 -8.24
CA GLY A 42 3.58 9.61 -8.19
C GLY A 42 2.97 8.21 -8.11
N ASN A 43 1.97 7.88 -8.93
CA ASN A 43 1.45 6.52 -8.98
C ASN A 43 2.46 5.58 -9.68
N PRO A 44 2.61 4.31 -9.26
CA PRO A 44 3.38 3.33 -10.02
C PRO A 44 2.82 3.18 -11.44
N VAL A 45 3.72 3.15 -12.43
CA VAL A 45 3.37 3.03 -13.86
C VAL A 45 3.64 1.65 -14.45
N ILE A 46 4.33 0.79 -13.69
CA ILE A 46 4.67 -0.57 -14.11
C ILE A 46 3.57 -1.50 -13.62
N GLU A 47 3.02 -2.30 -14.54
CA GLU A 47 2.06 -3.34 -14.22
C GLU A 47 2.70 -4.43 -13.36
N PRO A 48 1.93 -5.07 -12.44
CA PRO A 48 2.47 -6.10 -11.58
C PRO A 48 2.96 -7.31 -12.39
N PRO A 49 3.98 -8.05 -11.89
CA PRO A 49 4.41 -9.30 -12.48
C PRO A 49 3.25 -10.30 -12.65
N LYS A 50 3.33 -11.17 -13.67
CA LYS A 50 2.26 -12.13 -14.01
C LYS A 50 1.96 -13.07 -12.84
N GLU A 51 2.99 -13.40 -12.07
CA GLU A 51 2.96 -14.26 -10.89
C GLU A 51 2.00 -13.69 -9.84
N VAL A 52 2.02 -12.37 -9.61
CA VAL A 52 1.10 -11.70 -8.68
C VAL A 52 -0.35 -11.89 -9.12
N LEU A 53 -0.63 -11.68 -10.41
CA LEU A 53 -1.97 -11.85 -10.96
C LEU A 53 -2.46 -13.31 -10.90
N GLN A 54 -1.55 -14.27 -11.07
CA GLN A 54 -1.85 -15.69 -10.97
C GLN A 54 -2.18 -16.09 -9.53
N GLU A 55 -1.38 -15.67 -8.56
CA GLU A 55 -1.59 -16.02 -7.15
C GLU A 55 -2.85 -15.38 -6.56
N ILE A 56 -3.19 -14.14 -6.95
CA ILE A 56 -4.48 -13.54 -6.56
C ILE A 56 -5.66 -14.38 -7.07
N LYS A 57 -5.60 -14.86 -8.32
CA LYS A 57 -6.64 -15.73 -8.87
C LYS A 57 -6.67 -17.09 -8.19
N SER A 58 -5.50 -17.65 -7.88
CA SER A 58 -5.38 -18.92 -7.15
C SER A 58 -6.05 -18.81 -5.78
N ALA A 59 -5.66 -17.80 -4.98
CA ALA A 59 -6.20 -17.56 -3.65
C ALA A 59 -7.71 -17.25 -3.66
N ALA A 60 -8.22 -16.59 -4.70
CA ALA A 60 -9.65 -16.31 -4.85
C ALA A 60 -10.48 -17.57 -5.22
N ASN A 61 -9.86 -18.55 -5.89
CA ASN A 61 -10.51 -19.82 -6.27
C ASN A 61 -10.27 -20.94 -5.25
N ASP A 62 -9.42 -20.72 -4.25
CA ASP A 62 -9.14 -21.71 -3.22
C ASP A 62 -10.36 -21.90 -2.31
N THR A 63 -10.84 -23.14 -2.26
CA THR A 63 -12.04 -23.55 -1.49
C THR A 63 -11.68 -24.19 -0.14
N MET A 64 -10.40 -24.14 0.25
CA MET A 64 -9.94 -24.65 1.53
C MET A 64 -10.71 -24.00 2.69
N LYS A 65 -11.29 -24.84 3.54
CA LYS A 65 -12.08 -24.37 4.69
C LYS A 65 -11.19 -23.57 5.63
N GLY A 66 -11.59 -22.31 5.85
CA GLY A 66 -10.95 -21.44 6.84
C GLY A 66 -9.88 -20.50 6.29
N LEU A 67 -9.62 -20.51 4.99
CA LEU A 67 -8.63 -19.65 4.33
C LEU A 67 -8.83 -18.15 4.63
N HIS A 68 -10.09 -17.68 4.66
CA HIS A 68 -10.43 -16.27 4.86
C HIS A 68 -10.68 -15.89 6.33
N ARG A 69 -10.27 -16.73 7.28
CA ARG A 69 -10.38 -16.42 8.71
C ARG A 69 -9.33 -15.38 9.11
N TYR A 70 -9.50 -14.82 10.29
CA TYR A 70 -8.52 -13.91 10.86
C TYR A 70 -7.14 -14.57 11.00
N MET A 71 -6.11 -13.81 10.63
CA MET A 71 -4.73 -14.07 10.99
C MET A 71 -4.41 -13.53 12.39
N PRO A 72 -3.32 -13.99 13.04
CA PRO A 72 -2.76 -13.33 14.21
C PRO A 72 -2.46 -11.84 13.93
N ASN A 73 -2.46 -11.00 14.96
CA ASN A 73 -2.26 -9.54 14.80
C ASN A 73 -0.95 -9.18 14.08
N ALA A 74 0.12 -9.95 14.27
CA ALA A 74 1.39 -9.72 13.59
C ALA A 74 1.40 -10.18 12.12
N GLY A 75 0.40 -10.94 11.68
CA GLY A 75 0.35 -11.62 10.40
C GLY A 75 0.58 -13.13 10.50
N LEU A 76 0.33 -13.84 9.39
CA LEU A 76 0.63 -15.26 9.26
C LEU A 76 2.12 -15.53 9.47
N HIS A 77 2.45 -16.59 10.19
CA HIS A 77 3.83 -16.86 10.61
C HIS A 77 4.74 -17.25 9.44
N ASP A 78 4.27 -18.14 8.58
CA ASP A 78 4.91 -18.57 7.34
C ASP A 78 5.24 -17.39 6.40
N VAL A 79 4.29 -16.47 6.23
CA VAL A 79 4.51 -15.24 5.45
C VAL A 79 5.62 -14.38 6.08
N ARG A 80 5.60 -14.22 7.40
CA ARG A 80 6.64 -13.45 8.11
C ARG A 80 8.02 -14.10 8.01
N GLU A 81 8.11 -15.43 8.05
CA GLU A 81 9.36 -16.17 7.85
C GLU A 81 9.92 -15.96 6.44
N GLU A 82 9.07 -16.03 5.42
CA GLU A 82 9.50 -15.81 4.03
C GLU A 82 10.04 -14.40 3.83
N ILE A 83 9.32 -13.39 4.34
CA ILE A 83 9.74 -11.99 4.27
C ILE A 83 11.08 -11.78 5.02
N ALA A 84 11.24 -12.38 6.21
CA ALA A 84 12.49 -12.28 6.95
C ALA A 84 13.67 -12.88 6.15
N ARG A 85 13.46 -14.03 5.48
CA ARG A 85 14.49 -14.66 4.64
C ARG A 85 14.86 -13.81 3.43
N SER A 86 13.86 -13.27 2.72
CA SER A 86 14.07 -12.41 1.57
C SER A 86 14.85 -11.13 1.95
N LEU A 87 14.44 -10.46 3.02
CA LEU A 87 15.11 -9.27 3.52
C LEU A 87 16.53 -9.56 4.06
N ALA A 88 16.76 -10.71 4.68
CA ALA A 88 18.09 -11.08 5.17
C ALA A 88 19.13 -11.12 4.04
N ILE A 89 18.74 -11.58 2.85
CA ILE A 89 19.59 -11.60 1.65
C ILE A 89 19.83 -10.18 1.14
N GLU A 90 18.77 -9.38 0.99
CA GLU A 90 18.85 -8.02 0.47
C GLU A 90 19.67 -7.08 1.38
N THR A 91 19.53 -7.24 2.69
CA THR A 91 20.14 -6.37 3.70
C THR A 91 21.44 -6.91 4.29
N ASN A 92 21.85 -8.13 3.91
CA ASN A 92 22.98 -8.86 4.50
C ASN A 92 22.88 -9.03 6.03
N CYS A 93 21.66 -9.11 6.57
CA CYS A 93 21.38 -9.27 8.00
C CYS A 93 20.91 -10.70 8.31
N THR A 94 21.84 -11.55 8.72
CA THR A 94 21.58 -12.99 8.96
C THR A 94 20.75 -13.32 10.20
N ARG A 95 20.42 -12.31 11.02
CA ARG A 95 19.65 -12.47 12.27
C ARG A 95 18.17 -12.11 12.14
N LEU A 96 17.72 -11.66 10.97
CA LEU A 96 16.31 -11.40 10.70
C LEU A 96 15.49 -12.70 10.83
N ALA A 97 14.34 -12.60 11.49
CA ALA A 97 13.46 -13.72 11.81
C ALA A 97 12.01 -13.23 11.83
N ALA A 98 11.04 -14.15 11.77
CA ALA A 98 9.61 -13.80 11.76
C ALA A 98 9.17 -12.91 12.94
N ASP A 99 9.82 -13.06 14.11
CA ASP A 99 9.53 -12.27 15.31
C ASP A 99 9.96 -10.80 15.19
N HIS A 100 10.83 -10.49 14.23
CA HIS A 100 11.22 -9.13 13.90
C HIS A 100 10.30 -8.48 12.85
N ILE A 101 9.34 -9.22 12.31
CA ILE A 101 8.45 -8.76 11.23
C ILE A 101 7.01 -8.64 11.75
N VAL A 102 6.37 -7.52 11.42
CA VAL A 102 4.93 -7.29 11.63
C VAL A 102 4.31 -6.90 10.29
N MET A 103 3.34 -7.69 9.83
CA MET A 103 2.62 -7.42 8.58
C MET A 103 1.66 -6.25 8.78
N VAL A 104 1.63 -5.32 7.83
CA VAL A 104 0.83 -4.10 7.90
C VAL A 104 0.10 -3.81 6.59
N CYS A 105 -0.99 -3.04 6.67
CA CYS A 105 -1.73 -2.59 5.49
C CYS A 105 -1.01 -1.41 4.81
N GLY A 106 0.04 -1.73 4.04
CA GLY A 106 0.84 -0.76 3.30
C GLY A 106 1.69 0.17 4.18
N ALA A 107 2.57 0.93 3.53
CA ALA A 107 3.54 1.79 4.21
C ALA A 107 2.89 2.85 5.11
N ALA A 108 1.75 3.43 4.70
CA ALA A 108 1.02 4.40 5.53
C ALA A 108 0.52 3.78 6.85
N GLY A 109 0.07 2.51 6.82
CA GLY A 109 -0.30 1.76 8.02
C GLY A 109 0.90 1.54 8.94
N GLY A 110 2.02 1.09 8.37
CA GLY A 110 3.28 0.91 9.08
C GLY A 110 3.77 2.18 9.78
N LEU A 111 3.85 3.30 9.04
CA LEU A 111 4.25 4.59 9.60
C LEU A 111 3.34 5.05 10.73
N ASN A 112 2.03 4.89 10.58
CA ASN A 112 1.07 5.26 11.62
C ASN A 112 1.22 4.40 12.89
N ILE A 113 1.57 3.12 12.77
CA ILE A 113 1.86 2.27 13.93
C ILE A 113 3.16 2.75 14.59
N THR A 114 4.25 2.88 13.83
CA THR A 114 5.56 3.29 14.35
C THR A 114 5.50 4.63 15.08
N LEU A 115 4.89 5.65 14.47
CA LEU A 115 4.81 7.00 15.04
C LEU A 115 3.87 7.13 16.24
N LYS A 116 2.97 6.18 16.46
CA LYS A 116 2.08 6.17 17.64
C LYS A 116 2.64 5.38 18.81
N THR A 117 3.55 4.45 18.53
CA THR A 117 4.16 3.59 19.54
C THR A 117 5.35 4.27 20.23
N LEU A 118 6.09 5.10 19.49
CA LEU A 118 7.18 5.95 19.99
C LEU A 118 6.63 7.23 20.63
#